data_AF-A0A4Y2D4J2-F1
#
_entry.id   AF-A0A4Y2D4J2-F1
#
_cell.length_a   1.000
_cell.length_b   1.000
_cell.length_c   1.000
_cell.angle_alpha   90.00
_cell.angle_beta   90.00
_cell.angle_gamma   90.00
#
_symmetry.space_group_name_H-M   'P 1'
#
loop_
_entity.id
_entity.type
_entity.pdbx_description
1 polymer ?
#
loop_
_entity_poly.entity_id
_entity_poly.type
_entity_poly.pdbx_seq_one_letter_code
_entity_poly.pdbx_strand_id
1 'polypeptide(L)'
;MCESLGINTVSYDTVKVWFWKLKAGNFDIEDEPRSGRPIEVNCEQLKHIIDQYRNVSTRTIVLELEVCQKTIVNALKCINVTFKFNRWVLHELTAKDRGKRKAA
;
A
#
# COMPACT_ATOMS: atom_id res chain seq x y z
N MET A 1 32.36 -14.87 -21.36
CA MET A 1 31.80 -14.00 -20.31
C MET A 1 32.39 -14.30 -18.94
N CYS A 2 32.24 -15.52 -18.40
CA CYS A 2 32.80 -15.85 -17.08
C CYS A 2 34.34 -15.84 -17.03
N GLU A 3 35.04 -16.16 -18.13
CA GLU A 3 36.51 -16.15 -18.17
C GLU A 3 37.12 -14.76 -18.40
N SER A 4 36.35 -13.79 -18.94
CA SER A 4 36.86 -12.48 -19.36
C SER A 4 36.63 -11.36 -18.34
N LEU A 5 35.78 -11.57 -17.32
CA LEU A 5 35.28 -10.52 -16.44
C LEU A 5 35.76 -10.64 -14.96
N GLY A 6 36.56 -11.65 -14.64
CA GLY A 6 37.16 -11.83 -13.31
C GLY A 6 36.17 -12.28 -12.21
N ILE A 7 36.63 -12.26 -10.96
CA ILE A 7 35.98 -12.86 -9.77
C ILE A 7 34.61 -12.23 -9.42
N ASN A 8 34.31 -11.02 -9.91
CA ASN A 8 33.05 -10.31 -9.66
C ASN A 8 32.01 -10.51 -10.78
N THR A 9 32.17 -11.53 -11.62
CA THR A 9 31.25 -11.82 -12.72
C THR A 9 30.03 -12.63 -12.25
N VAL A 10 28.90 -12.48 -12.95
CA VAL A 10 27.69 -13.27 -12.68
C VAL A 10 27.97 -14.76 -12.89
N SER A 11 27.35 -15.60 -12.04
CA SER A 11 27.51 -17.05 -12.14
C SER A 11 26.97 -17.56 -13.48
N TYR A 12 27.50 -18.71 -13.92
CA TYR A 12 27.05 -19.37 -15.14
C TYR A 12 25.54 -19.68 -15.13
N ASP A 13 24.99 -20.01 -13.96
CA ASP A 13 23.55 -20.26 -13.79
C ASP A 13 22.72 -18.99 -14.02
N THR A 14 23.18 -17.84 -13.52
CA THR A 14 22.54 -16.55 -13.80
C THR A 14 22.54 -16.24 -15.30
N VAL A 15 23.67 -16.48 -16.00
CA VAL A 15 23.75 -16.29 -17.47
C VAL A 15 22.77 -17.18 -18.23
N LYS A 16 22.58 -18.44 -17.80
CA LYS A 16 21.60 -19.34 -18.39
C LYS A 16 20.15 -18.84 -18.23
N VAL A 17 19.80 -18.36 -17.04
CA VAL A 17 18.46 -17.80 -16.77
C VAL A 17 18.20 -16.59 -17.65
N TRP A 18 19.16 -15.66 -17.74
CA TRP A 18 19.06 -14.49 -18.61
C TRP A 18 18.96 -14.87 -20.09
N PHE A 19 19.75 -15.84 -20.55
CA PHE A 19 19.67 -16.31 -21.94
C PHE A 19 18.30 -16.91 -22.27
N TRP A 20 17.68 -17.62 -21.31
CA TRP A 20 16.33 -18.13 -21.48
C TRP A 20 15.28 -17.01 -21.53
N LYS A 21 15.36 -16.00 -20.65
CA LYS A 21 14.48 -14.82 -20.69
C LYS A 21 14.58 -14.07 -22.02
N LEU A 22 15.80 -13.85 -22.52
CA LEU A 22 16.04 -13.21 -23.81
C LEU A 22 15.49 -14.03 -24.98
N LYS A 23 15.65 -15.36 -24.96
CA LYS A 23 15.01 -16.24 -25.96
C LYS A 23 13.50 -16.21 -25.91
N ALA A 24 12.91 -16.01 -24.73
CA ALA A 24 11.47 -15.84 -24.57
C ALA A 24 10.97 -14.45 -25.04
N GLY A 25 11.85 -13.58 -25.54
CA GLY A 25 11.52 -12.23 -25.98
C GLY A 25 11.35 -11.23 -24.84
N ASN A 26 11.70 -11.61 -23.61
CA ASN A 26 11.74 -10.69 -22.49
C ASN A 26 13.13 -10.02 -22.43
N PHE A 27 13.17 -8.75 -22.81
CA PHE A 27 14.36 -7.89 -22.80
C PHE A 27 14.37 -6.92 -21.62
N ASP A 28 13.43 -7.06 -20.67
CA ASP A 28 13.44 -6.26 -19.45
C ASP A 28 14.66 -6.62 -18.61
N ILE A 29 15.42 -5.60 -18.24
CA ILE A 29 16.66 -5.72 -17.46
C ILE A 29 16.37 -5.48 -15.97
N GLU A 30 15.23 -4.87 -15.65
CA GLU A 30 14.85 -4.59 -14.27
C GLU A 30 14.52 -5.89 -13.52
N ASP A 31 14.81 -5.88 -12.21
CA ASP A 31 14.42 -6.96 -11.33
C ASP A 31 12.89 -7.05 -11.29
N GLU A 32 12.35 -8.25 -11.55
CA GLU A 32 10.94 -8.51 -11.29
C GLU A 32 10.61 -8.22 -9.82
N PRO A 33 9.37 -7.76 -9.50
CA PRO A 33 8.96 -7.52 -8.14
C PRO A 33 9.27 -8.74 -7.27
N ARG A 34 10.16 -8.55 -6.29
CA ARG A 34 10.55 -9.64 -5.40
C ARG A 34 9.31 -10.15 -4.67
N SER A 35 9.21 -11.48 -4.56
CA SER A 35 8.22 -12.10 -3.68
C SER A 35 8.50 -11.68 -2.23
N GLY A 36 7.81 -10.65 -1.77
CA GLY A 36 7.84 -10.20 -0.39
C GLY A 36 6.99 -11.10 0.51
N ARG A 37 7.09 -10.87 1.83
CA ARG A 37 6.16 -11.50 2.77
C ARG A 37 4.74 -10.99 2.49
N PRO A 38 3.75 -11.87 2.26
CA PRO A 38 2.38 -11.46 2.04
C PRO A 38 1.84 -10.74 3.29
N ILE A 39 1.00 -9.73 3.06
CA ILE A 39 0.27 -9.05 4.12
C ILE A 39 -0.88 -9.96 4.52
N GLU A 40 -0.91 -10.35 5.80
CA GLU A 40 -1.90 -11.27 6.36
C GLU A 40 -3.32 -10.67 6.38
N VAL A 41 -3.43 -9.35 6.32
CA VAL A 41 -4.70 -8.62 6.34
C VAL A 41 -5.28 -8.50 4.93
N ASN A 42 -6.55 -8.86 4.77
CA ASN A 42 -7.31 -8.57 3.57
C ASN A 42 -7.50 -7.05 3.41
N CYS A 43 -6.88 -6.50 2.37
CA CYS A 43 -6.91 -5.06 2.10
C CYS A 43 -8.31 -4.55 1.75
N GLU A 44 -9.19 -5.37 1.18
CA GLU A 44 -10.55 -4.99 0.80
C GLU A 44 -11.44 -4.83 2.03
N GLN A 45 -11.35 -5.76 2.98
CA GLN A 45 -12.06 -5.67 4.26
C GLN A 45 -11.61 -4.42 5.04
N LEU A 46 -10.30 -4.15 5.07
CA LEU A 46 -9.75 -2.96 5.71
C LEU A 46 -10.27 -1.66 5.06
N LYS A 47 -10.36 -1.60 3.73
CA LYS A 47 -10.96 -0.46 3.02
C LYS A 47 -12.41 -0.25 3.41
N HIS A 48 -13.20 -1.31 3.48
CA HIS A 48 -14.61 -1.22 3.83
C HIS A 48 -14.83 -0.65 5.24
N ILE A 49 -14.05 -1.09 6.23
CA ILE A 49 -14.12 -0.57 7.62
C ILE A 49 -13.81 0.94 7.64
N ILE A 50 -12.79 1.38 6.91
CA ILE A 50 -12.38 2.79 6.85
C ILE A 50 -13.44 3.66 6.17
N ASP A 51 -14.07 3.13 5.11
CA ASP A 51 -15.08 3.86 4.33
C ASP A 51 -16.41 4.00 5.12
N GLN A 52 -16.78 2.97 5.88
CA GLN A 52 -17.93 3.03 6.78
C GLN A 52 -17.73 4.02 7.93
N TYR A 53 -16.53 4.03 8.52
CA TYR A 53 -16.22 4.83 9.70
C TYR A 53 -15.12 5.83 9.41
N ARG A 54 -15.51 7.04 8.96
CA ARG A 54 -14.59 8.13 8.59
C ARG A 54 -13.47 8.43 9.61
N ASN A 55 -13.70 8.17 10.90
CA ASN A 55 -12.76 8.43 11.99
C ASN A 55 -12.47 7.20 12.86
N VAL A 56 -12.36 6.01 12.25
CA VAL A 56 -12.04 4.78 12.98
C VAL A 56 -10.60 4.80 13.51
N SER A 57 -10.41 4.35 14.76
CA SER A 57 -9.07 4.23 15.36
C SER A 57 -8.41 2.91 14.98
N THR A 58 -7.09 2.89 14.85
CA THR A 58 -6.35 1.64 14.59
C THR A 58 -6.59 0.58 15.66
N ARG A 59 -6.82 0.98 16.93
CA ARG A 59 -7.14 0.04 18.01
C ARG A 59 -8.49 -0.64 17.79
N THR A 60 -9.48 0.09 17.30
CA THR A 60 -10.80 -0.47 16.97
C THR A 60 -10.69 -1.51 15.85
N ILE A 61 -9.93 -1.19 14.79
CA ILE A 61 -9.70 -2.11 13.66
C ILE A 61 -8.96 -3.38 14.14
N VAL A 62 -7.98 -3.22 15.03
CA VAL A 62 -7.25 -4.36 15.62
C VAL A 62 -8.20 -5.31 16.36
N LEU A 63 -9.17 -4.78 17.10
CA LEU A 63 -10.15 -5.60 17.81
C LEU A 63 -11.14 -6.26 16.85
N GLU A 64 -11.56 -5.56 15.79
CA GLU A 64 -12.54 -6.07 14.82
C GLU A 64 -11.95 -7.13 13.90
N LEU A 65 -10.68 -6.99 13.51
CA LEU A 65 -9.99 -7.94 12.63
C LEU A 65 -9.15 -8.98 13.39
N GLU A 66 -9.01 -8.84 14.71
CA GLU A 66 -8.19 -9.70 15.59
C GLU A 66 -6.71 -9.82 15.15
N VAL A 67 -6.16 -8.77 14.52
CA VAL A 67 -4.79 -8.77 14.00
C VAL A 67 -3.91 -7.79 14.77
N CYS A 68 -2.60 -8.06 14.86
CA CYS A 68 -1.71 -7.15 15.58
C CYS A 68 -1.68 -5.75 14.95
N GLN A 69 -1.54 -4.73 15.79
CA GLN A 69 -1.53 -3.32 15.37
C GLN A 69 -0.48 -3.02 14.29
N LYS A 70 0.69 -3.68 14.37
CA LYS A 70 1.76 -3.52 13.38
C LYS A 70 1.32 -3.96 11.99
N THR A 71 0.56 -5.06 11.89
CA THR A 71 0.03 -5.55 10.60
C THR A 71 -0.98 -4.57 10.02
N ILE A 72 -1.89 -4.02 10.84
CA ILE A 72 -2.85 -2.99 10.38
C ILE A 72 -2.12 -1.75 9.86
N VAL A 73 -1.12 -1.24 10.60
CA VAL A 73 -0.35 -0.06 10.18
C VAL A 73 0.39 -0.31 8.86
N ASN A 74 0.96 -1.50 8.67
CA ASN A 74 1.60 -1.87 7.40
C ASN A 74 0.58 -1.97 6.26
N ALA A 75 -0.57 -2.59 6.51
CA ALA A 75 -1.64 -2.71 5.51
C ALA A 75 -2.17 -1.33 5.08
N LEU A 76 -2.38 -0.41 6.02
CA LEU A 76 -2.78 0.98 5.72
C LEU A 76 -1.78 1.69 4.79
N LYS A 77 -0.47 1.48 5.02
CA LYS A 77 0.58 2.02 4.13
C LYS A 77 0.50 1.42 2.72
N CYS A 78 0.28 0.11 2.61
CA CYS A 78 0.17 -0.56 1.32
C CYS A 78 -1.06 -0.13 0.52
N ILE A 79 -2.14 0.27 1.20
CA ILE A 79 -3.37 0.78 0.56
C ILE A 79 -3.28 2.30 0.30
N ASN A 80 -2.17 2.96 0.66
CA ASN A 80 -1.97 4.42 0.58
C ASN A 80 -3.02 5.23 1.36
N VAL A 81 -3.55 4.69 2.45
CA VAL A 81 -4.48 5.42 3.33
C VAL A 81 -3.69 6.11 4.44
N THR A 82 -3.98 7.39 4.64
CA THR A 82 -3.38 8.20 5.71
C THR A 82 -4.48 8.83 6.55
N PHE A 83 -4.28 8.84 7.88
CA PHE A 83 -5.16 9.56 8.77
C PHE A 83 -4.92 11.06 8.64
N LYS A 84 -6.00 11.82 8.45
CA LYS A 84 -6.00 13.28 8.46
C LYS A 84 -7.02 13.78 9.47
N PHE A 85 -6.63 14.79 10.25
CA PHE A 85 -7.56 15.43 11.17
C PHE A 85 -8.70 16.09 10.40
N ASN A 86 -9.90 16.05 10.99
CA ASN A 86 -11.05 16.75 10.43
C ASN A 86 -10.81 18.25 10.43
N ARG A 87 -11.39 18.93 9.44
CA ARG A 87 -11.36 20.38 9.36
C ARG A 87 -12.10 20.96 10.57
N TRP A 88 -11.45 21.85 11.31
CA TRP A 88 -12.10 22.62 12.35
C TRP A 88 -13.23 23.47 11.76
N VAL A 89 -14.38 23.45 12.43
CA VAL A 89 -15.54 24.27 12.09
C VAL A 89 -15.82 25.17 13.30
N LEU A 90 -15.82 26.49 13.08
CA LEU A 90 -15.88 27.50 14.16
C LEU A 90 -17.17 27.42 15.00
N HIS A 91 -18.29 27.09 14.37
CA HIS A 91 -19.58 26.91 15.04
C HIS A 91 -20.44 25.92 14.28
N GLU A 92 -21.28 25.20 15.01
CA GLU A 92 -22.29 24.35 14.41
C GLU A 92 -23.37 25.22 13.76
N LEU A 93 -23.62 24.99 12.48
CA LEU A 93 -24.61 25.77 11.74
C LEU A 93 -25.99 25.16 11.85
N THR A 94 -26.97 25.96 12.29
CA THR A 94 -28.37 25.58 12.21
C THR A 94 -28.85 25.60 10.76
N ALA A 95 -29.98 24.93 10.48
CA ALA A 95 -30.57 24.92 9.14
C ALA A 95 -30.87 26.35 8.60
N LYS A 96 -31.28 27.26 9.50
CA LYS A 96 -31.53 28.67 9.16
C LYS A 96 -30.26 29.40 8.74
N ASP A 97 -29.15 29.19 9.45
CA ASP A 97 -27.87 29.85 9.16
C ASP A 97 -27.23 29.36 7.86
N ARG A 98 -27.46 28.08 7.50
CA ARG A 98 -27.04 27.52 6.21
C ARG A 98 -27.74 28.20 5.02
N GLY A 99 -29.02 28.56 5.15
CA GLY A 99 -29.77 29.26 4.11
C GLY A 99 -29.24 30.66 3.84
N LYS A 100 -28.92 31.41 4.90
CA LYS A 100 -28.41 32.79 4.80
C LYS A 100 -27.02 32.88 4.14
N ARG A 101 -26.21 31.83 4.23
CA ARG A 101 -24.85 31.78 3.66
C ARG A 101 -24.80 31.49 2.15
N LYS A 102 -25.86 30.94 1.55
CA LYS A 102 -25.91 30.61 0.11
C LYS A 102 -26.45 31.73 -0.78
N ALA A 103 -26.93 32.82 -0.19
CA ALA A 103 -27.60 33.92 -0.90
C ALA A 103 -26.69 35.13 -1.18
N ALA A 104 -25.37 34.95 -1.13
CA ALA A 104 -24.37 35.97 -1.47
C ALA A 104 -23.57 35.54 -2.69
#